data_AF-A0A813V417-F1
#
_entry.id   AF-A0A813V417-F1
#
_cell.length_a   1.000
_cell.length_b   1.000
_cell.length_c   1.000
_cell.angle_alpha   90.00
_cell.angle_beta   90.00
_cell.angle_gamma   90.00
#
_symmetry.space_group_name_H-M   'P 1'
#
loop_
_entity.id
_entity.type
_entity.pdbx_description
1 polymer ?
#
loop_
_entity_poly.entity_id
_entity_poly.type
_entity_poly.pdbx_seq_one_letter_code
_entity_poly.pdbx_strand_id
1 'polypeptide(L)'
;MRKFIEEHVTEAMIRKCPRCTQRFYKVEGCNKMTCSSCGLFICYVCRETINGYDHFTNNEKCTLSNQSEKIHYEETIQAYTNAKNEYLRLHPEAQDMILRYDPISHLTKPPMGAV
;
A
#
# COMPACT_ATOMS: atom_id res chain seq x y z
N MET A 1 -1.12 -14.51 -15.61
CA MET A 1 -1.88 -13.33 -15.13
C MET A 1 -2.05 -13.30 -13.61
N ARG A 2 -2.71 -14.27 -12.97
CA ARG A 2 -2.98 -14.25 -11.51
C ARG A 2 -1.76 -13.93 -10.63
N LYS A 3 -0.69 -14.76 -10.70
CA LYS A 3 0.52 -14.58 -9.87
C LYS A 3 1.15 -13.20 -10.02
N PHE A 4 1.25 -12.72 -11.26
CA PHE A 4 1.78 -11.39 -11.57
C PHE A 4 0.99 -10.29 -10.85
N ILE A 5 -0.35 -10.36 -10.89
CA ILE A 5 -1.20 -9.39 -10.19
C ILE A 5 -1.05 -9.52 -8.66
N GLU A 6 -1.05 -10.74 -8.12
CA GLU A 6 -0.89 -10.99 -6.67
C GLU A 6 0.43 -10.43 -6.13
N GLU A 7 1.53 -10.57 -6.87
CA GLU A 7 2.84 -10.00 -6.51
C GLU A 7 2.80 -8.48 -6.47
N HIS A 8 2.20 -7.83 -7.48
CA HIS A 8 2.11 -6.36 -7.54
C HIS A 8 1.21 -5.79 -6.43
N VAL A 9 0.10 -6.46 -6.15
CA VAL A 9 -0.80 -6.09 -5.05
C VAL A 9 -0.09 -6.24 -3.70
N THR A 10 0.63 -7.34 -3.50
CA THR A 10 1.40 -7.58 -2.26
C THR A 10 2.48 -6.52 -2.07
N GLU A 11 3.23 -6.18 -3.12
CA GLU A 11 4.26 -5.13 -3.05
C GLU A 11 3.66 -3.75 -2.72
N ALA A 12 2.43 -3.46 -3.18
CA ALA A 12 1.79 -2.17 -2.93
C ALA A 12 1.53 -1.90 -1.44
N MET A 13 1.24 -2.94 -0.65
CA MET A 13 1.01 -2.83 0.80
C MET A 13 2.31 -2.67 1.59
N ILE A 14 3.45 -3.07 1.02
CA ILE A 14 4.72 -3.13 1.73
C ILE A 14 5.46 -1.79 1.63
N ARG A 15 6.00 -1.36 2.76
CA ARG A 15 6.91 -0.21 2.87
C ARG A 15 8.34 -0.70 3.05
N LYS A 16 9.29 0.12 2.61
CA LYS A 16 10.73 -0.13 2.73
C LYS A 16 11.37 1.03 3.47
N CYS A 17 12.25 0.74 4.41
CA CYS A 17 13.01 1.77 5.10
C CYS A 17 13.91 2.52 4.09
N PRO A 18 13.83 3.86 3.99
CA PRO A 18 14.67 4.62 3.06
C PRO A 18 16.18 4.49 3.32
N ARG A 19 16.57 4.13 4.55
CA ARG A 19 17.98 3.98 4.95
C ARG A 19 18.52 2.56 4.78
N CYS A 20 17.82 1.56 5.32
CA CYS A 20 18.33 0.18 5.37
C CYS A 20 17.52 -0.82 4.53
N THR A 21 16.49 -0.37 3.83
CA THR A 21 15.61 -1.17 2.97
C THR A 21 14.77 -2.25 3.66
N GLN A 22 14.85 -2.36 4.99
CA GLN A 22 14.00 -3.28 5.78
C GLN A 22 12.53 -3.11 5.40
N ARG A 23 11.89 -4.23 5.08
CA ARG A 23 10.48 -4.31 4.68
C ARG A 23 9.59 -4.30 5.91
N PHE A 24 8.50 -3.53 5.87
CA PHE A 24 7.50 -3.49 6.93
C PHE A 24 6.13 -3.12 6.35
N TYR A 25 5.07 -3.42 7.08
CA TYR A 25 3.72 -2.98 6.79
C TYR A 25 3.05 -2.59 8.11
N LYS A 26 2.01 -1.77 8.03
CA LYS A 26 1.29 -1.32 9.22
C LYS A 26 0.13 -2.26 9.51
N VAL A 27 0.15 -2.87 10.69
CA VAL A 27 -0.97 -3.67 11.22
C VAL A 27 -1.91 -2.76 12.01
N GLU A 28 -1.37 -2.03 12.99
CA GLU A 28 -2.12 -1.15 13.89
C GLU A 28 -1.34 0.13 14.24
N GLY A 29 -1.94 1.03 15.01
CA GLY A 29 -1.29 2.24 15.53
C GLY A 29 -1.36 3.46 14.62
N CYS A 30 -0.46 4.43 14.85
CA CYS A 30 -0.39 5.70 14.12
C CYS A 30 0.52 5.63 12.88
N ASN A 31 0.52 6.67 12.05
CA ASN A 31 1.33 6.71 10.83
C ASN A 31 2.83 7.00 11.06
N LYS A 32 3.24 7.29 12.30
CA LYS A 32 4.65 7.39 12.69
C LYS A 32 5.21 5.98 12.92
N MET A 33 5.92 5.45 11.93
CA MET A 33 6.58 4.15 12.03
C MET A 33 8.02 4.31 12.50
N THR A 34 8.55 3.31 13.20
CA THR A 34 9.96 3.23 13.57
C THR A 34 10.56 1.99 12.93
N CYS A 35 11.64 2.15 12.17
CA CYS A 35 12.35 1.01 11.59
C CYS A 35 13.00 0.19 12.71
N SER A 36 12.64 -1.08 12.83
CA SER A 36 13.19 -1.99 13.84
C SER A 36 14.69 -2.25 13.69
N SER A 37 15.24 -2.13 12.47
CA SER A 37 16.65 -2.41 12.20
C SER A 37 17.58 -1.22 12.43
N CYS A 38 17.14 0.01 12.16
CA CYS A 38 18.01 1.20 12.19
C CYS A 38 17.46 2.38 12.98
N GLY A 39 16.29 2.24 13.62
CA GLY A 39 15.67 3.27 14.47
C GLY A 39 15.10 4.48 13.73
N LEU A 40 15.16 4.52 12.39
CA LEU A 40 14.66 5.65 11.61
C LEU A 40 13.14 5.81 11.74
N PHE A 41 12.66 7.04 11.94
CA PHE A 41 11.25 7.35 11.87
C PHE A 41 10.80 7.59 10.43
N ILE A 42 9.68 6.97 10.06
CA ILE A 42 9.15 6.96 8.70
C ILE A 42 7.65 7.23 8.75
N CYS A 43 7.15 8.11 7.89
CA CYS A 43 5.71 8.27 7.72
C CYS A 43 5.15 7.12 6.88
N TYR A 44 4.10 6.43 7.36
CA TYR A 44 3.48 5.33 6.62
C TYR A 44 2.81 5.77 5.30
N VAL A 45 2.30 7.01 5.28
CA VAL A 45 1.55 7.60 4.16
C VAL A 45 2.49 8.00 3.03
N CYS A 46 3.38 8.98 3.26
CA CYS A 46 4.28 9.48 2.22
C CYS A 46 5.56 8.65 2.05
N ARG A 47 5.84 7.72 2.96
CA ARG A 47 7.04 6.84 2.95
C ARG A 47 8.37 7.58 3.16
N GLU A 48 8.31 8.85 3.55
CA GLU A 48 9.49 9.68 3.80
C GLU A 48 10.02 9.54 5.23
N THR A 49 11.28 9.94 5.40
CA THR A 49 11.90 10.07 6.73
C THR A 49 11.32 11.27 7.46
N ILE A 50 11.01 11.13 8.75
CA ILE A 50 10.40 12.20 9.56
C ILE A 50 11.16 12.42 10.87
N ASN A 51 11.00 13.59 11.46
CA ASN A 51 11.59 13.96 12.76
C ASN A 51 10.52 13.89 13.87
N GLY A 52 10.04 12.68 14.16
CA GLY A 52 9.06 12.48 15.24
C GLY A 52 7.63 12.85 14.82
N TYR A 53 6.90 13.55 15.69
CA TYR A 53 5.46 13.83 15.51
C TYR A 53 5.18 15.14 14.76
N ASP A 54 6.18 16.01 14.60
CA ASP A 54 6.00 17.32 13.95
C ASP A 54 5.51 17.21 12.51
N HIS A 55 5.83 16.11 11.82
CA HIS A 55 5.37 15.83 10.46
C HIS A 55 3.83 15.79 10.30
N PHE A 56 3.12 15.48 11.38
CA PHE A 56 1.66 15.31 11.36
C PHE A 56 0.92 16.58 11.82
N THR A 57 1.64 17.57 12.35
CA THR A 57 1.07 18.85 12.76
C THR A 57 0.92 19.73 11.52
N ASN A 58 -0.31 20.10 11.15
CA ASN A 58 -0.64 20.90 9.95
C ASN A 58 -0.36 20.23 8.60
N ASN A 59 -0.38 18.90 8.53
CA ASN A 59 -0.25 18.17 7.28
C ASN A 59 -1.56 17.48 6.89
N GLU A 60 -2.28 18.06 5.94
CA GLU A 60 -3.58 17.53 5.46
C GLU A 60 -3.45 16.15 4.83
N LYS A 61 -2.30 15.86 4.19
CA LYS A 61 -2.05 14.58 3.51
C LYS A 61 -1.58 13.51 4.49
N CYS A 62 -0.71 13.88 5.43
CA CYS A 62 -0.13 12.96 6.40
C CYS A 62 -0.66 13.26 7.80
N THR A 63 -1.87 12.77 8.07
CA THR A 63 -2.45 12.85 9.41
C THR A 63 -1.87 11.77 10.33
N LEU A 64 -1.88 12.00 11.65
CA LEU A 64 -1.38 11.00 12.61
C LEU A 64 -2.29 9.76 12.67
N SER A 65 -3.58 9.93 12.36
CA SER A 65 -4.62 8.94 12.60
C SER A 65 -4.54 7.72 11.68
N ASN A 66 -5.22 6.66 12.10
CA ASN A 66 -5.21 5.38 11.44
C ASN A 66 -6.17 5.34 10.23
N GLN A 67 -5.71 5.83 9.08
CA GLN A 67 -6.39 5.64 7.79
C GLN A 67 -5.74 4.53 6.95
N SER A 68 -5.04 3.57 7.57
CA SER A 68 -4.29 2.56 6.81
C SER A 68 -5.19 1.68 5.95
N GLU A 69 -6.41 1.38 6.39
CA GLU A 69 -7.38 0.62 5.60
C GLU A 69 -7.70 1.31 4.28
N LYS A 70 -7.96 2.63 4.33
CA LYS A 70 -8.24 3.43 3.13
C LYS A 70 -7.03 3.46 2.20
N ILE A 71 -5.84 3.72 2.75
CA ILE A 71 -4.60 3.75 1.96
C ILE A 71 -4.33 2.39 1.30
N HIS A 72 -4.44 1.30 2.06
CA HIS A 72 -4.23 -0.04 1.52
C HIS A 72 -5.27 -0.39 0.46
N TYR A 73 -6.53 -0.01 0.65
CA TYR A 73 -7.58 -0.20 -0.35
C TYR A 73 -7.25 0.52 -1.65
N GLU A 74 -6.98 1.82 -1.58
CA GLU A 74 -6.67 2.65 -2.76
C GLU A 74 -5.42 2.16 -3.49
N GLU A 75 -4.33 1.89 -2.76
CA GLU A 75 -3.08 1.41 -3.34
C GLU A 75 -3.21 0.00 -3.94
N THR A 76 -4.00 -0.88 -3.32
CA THR A 76 -4.25 -2.25 -3.82
C THR A 76 -5.04 -2.22 -5.12
N ILE A 77 -6.12 -1.42 -5.20
CA ILE A 77 -6.91 -1.27 -6.42
C ILE A 77 -6.08 -0.67 -7.55
N GLN A 78 -5.25 0.33 -7.23
CA GLN A 78 -4.35 0.93 -8.21
C GLN A 78 -3.31 -0.08 -8.71
N ALA A 79 -2.67 -0.82 -7.81
CA ALA A 79 -1.69 -1.84 -8.16
C ALA A 79 -2.32 -2.98 -8.98
N TYR A 80 -3.53 -3.43 -8.62
CA TYR A 80 -4.29 -4.40 -9.39
C TYR A 80 -4.55 -3.91 -10.82
N THR A 81 -5.08 -2.68 -10.96
CA THR A 81 -5.42 -2.10 -12.26
C THR A 81 -4.18 -1.95 -13.13
N ASN A 82 -3.10 -1.42 -12.55
CA ASN A 82 -1.83 -1.23 -13.26
C ASN A 82 -1.22 -2.58 -13.67
N ALA A 83 -1.19 -3.57 -12.77
CA ALA A 83 -0.65 -4.89 -13.06
C ALA A 83 -1.48 -5.63 -14.11
N LYS A 84 -2.80 -5.52 -14.06
CA LYS A 84 -3.68 -6.10 -15.08
C LYS A 84 -3.43 -5.46 -16.45
N ASN A 85 -3.41 -4.13 -16.52
CA ASN A 85 -3.18 -3.41 -17.77
C ASN A 85 -1.80 -3.71 -18.35
N GLU A 86 -0.77 -3.74 -17.52
CA GLU A 86 0.59 -4.07 -17.95
C GLU A 86 0.70 -5.52 -18.43
N TYR A 87 0.08 -6.46 -17.72
CA TYR A 87 0.06 -7.86 -18.14
C TYR A 87 -0.64 -8.01 -19.50
N LEU A 88 -1.79 -7.38 -19.71
CA LEU A 88 -2.52 -7.44 -20.99
C LEU A 88 -1.76 -6.75 -22.13
N ARG A 89 -1.01 -5.68 -21.84
CA ARG A 89 -0.14 -5.01 -22.83
C ARG A 89 0.99 -5.92 -23.30
N LEU A 90 1.57 -6.71 -22.40
CA LEU A 90 2.64 -7.67 -22.70
C LEU A 90 2.12 -8.99 -23.26
N HIS A 91 0.87 -9.35 -22.94
CA HIS A 91 0.20 -10.59 -23.33
C HIS A 91 -1.20 -10.33 -23.91
N PRO A 92 -1.31 -9.76 -25.13
CA PRO A 92 -2.61 -9.52 -25.75
C PRO A 92 -3.47 -10.79 -25.92
N GLU A 93 -2.83 -11.96 -26.06
CA GLU A 93 -3.50 -13.27 -26.12
C GLU A 93 -4.28 -13.63 -24.84
N ALA A 94 -3.99 -12.96 -23.72
CA ALA A 94 -4.66 -13.17 -22.45
C ALA A 94 -5.90 -12.28 -22.26
N GLN A 95 -6.31 -11.50 -23.26
CA GLN A 95 -7.46 -10.58 -23.16
C GLN A 95 -8.75 -11.29 -22.74
N ASP A 96 -9.00 -12.47 -23.29
CA ASP A 96 -10.18 -13.29 -23.00
C ASP A 96 -9.95 -14.31 -21.86
N MET A 97 -8.80 -14.24 -21.19
CA MET A 97 -8.47 -15.13 -20.07
C MET A 97 -9.32 -14.77 -18.84
N ILE A 98 -10.17 -15.70 -18.41
CA ILE A 98 -10.94 -15.56 -17.17
C ILE A 98 -10.16 -16.17 -16.00
N LEU A 99 -9.90 -15.37 -14.97
CA LEU A 99 -9.32 -15.88 -13.73
C LEU A 99 -10.37 -16.63 -12.91
N ARG A 100 -10.03 -17.84 -12.44
CA ARG A 100 -10.88 -18.60 -11.50
C ARG A 100 -11.02 -17.93 -10.14
N TYR A 101 -9.99 -17.18 -9.73
CA TYR A 101 -9.93 -16.47 -8.44
C TYR A 101 -9.50 -15.05 -8.71
N ASP A 102 -10.24 -14.09 -8.15
CA ASP A 102 -9.89 -12.68 -8.18
C ASP A 102 -8.76 -12.40 -7.16
N PRO A 103 -7.58 -11.90 -7.61
CA PRO A 103 -6.47 -11.54 -6.73
C PRO A 103 -6.83 -10.59 -5.58
N ILE A 104 -7.90 -9.79 -5.72
CA ILE A 104 -8.34 -8.82 -4.70
C ILE A 104 -9.65 -9.23 -4.02
N SER A 105 -10.06 -10.51 -4.10
CA SER A 105 -11.32 -10.99 -3.51
C SER A 105 -11.44 -10.79 -2.00
N HIS A 106 -10.31 -10.63 -1.31
CA HIS A 106 -10.22 -10.42 0.14
C HIS A 106 -10.32 -8.93 0.53
N LEU A 107 -10.30 -8.03 -0.44
CA LEU A 107 -10.27 -6.59 -0.19
C LEU A 107 -11.67 -6.09 0.17
N THR A 108 -11.88 -5.67 1.42
CA THR A 108 -13.12 -5.03 1.87
C THR A 108 -13.08 -3.54 1.62
N LYS A 109 -14.12 -2.99 0.99
CA LYS A 109 -14.26 -1.54 0.81
C LYS A 109 -14.36 -0.86 2.19
N PRO A 110 -13.51 0.14 2.50
CA PRO A 110 -13.62 0.85 3.77
C PRO A 110 -14.99 1.54 3.86
N PRO A 111 -15.60 1.57 5.06
CA PRO A 111 -16.87 2.28 5.25
C PRO A 111 -16.69 3.75 4.84
N MET A 112 -17.59 4.24 3.99
CA MET A 112 -17.64 5.66 3.62
C MET A 112 -18.00 6.48 4.86
N GLY A 113 -16.99 7.06 5.51
CA GLY A 113 -17.12 8.16 6.46
C GLY A 113 -17.89 7.83 7.75
N ALA A 114 -17.16 7.55 8.82
CA ALA A 114 -17.50 8.17 10.10
C ALA A 114 -16.66 9.45 10.18
N VAL A 115 -17.27 10.57 9.80
CA VAL A 115 -16.81 11.92 10.18
C VAL A 115 -17.34 12.19 11.58
#